data_AF-A0A537ZYL5-F1
#
_entry.id   AF-A0A537ZYL5-F1
#
_cell.length_a   1.000
_cell.length_b   1.000
_cell.length_c   1.000
_cell.angle_alpha   90.00
_cell.angle_beta   90.00
_cell.angle_gamma   90.00
#
_symmetry.space_group_name_H-M   'P 1'
#
loop_
_entity.id
_entity.type
_entity.pdbx_description
1 polymer ?
#
loop_
_entity_poly.entity_id
_entity_poly.type
_entity_poly.pdbx_seq_one_letter_code
_entity_poly.pdbx_strand_id
1 'polypeptide(L)' 'MTVHVGVPEDPYIPRSQLETVDVELHLGHSVLAAVNTVLDPDQESEALALAREIKKGLESGELQPTASSIEPLADTLR' A
#
# COMPACT_ATOMS: atom_id res chain seq x y z
N MET A 1 14.07 0.07 -2.42
CA MET A 1 12.66 0.51 -2.35
C MET A 1 11.88 -0.57 -1.65
N THR A 2 10.96 -0.19 -0.77
CA THR A 2 10.16 -1.13 0.02
C THR A 2 8.69 -0.77 -0.18
N VAL A 3 7.84 -1.78 -0.32
CA VAL A 3 6.38 -1.62 -0.32
C VAL A 3 5.90 -1.96 1.08
N HIS A 4 5.22 -1.02 1.72
CA HIS A 4 4.54 -1.24 2.99
C HIS A 4 3.03 -1.29 2.72
N VAL A 5 2.36 -2.29 3.30
CA VAL A 5 0.90 -2.39 3.30
C VAL A 5 0.48 -2.60 4.73
N GLY A 6 -0.33 -1.69 5.29
CA GLY A 6 -0.70 -1.79 6.69
C GLY A 6 -1.56 -0.63 7.16
N VAL A 7 -1.92 -0.65 8.44
CA VAL A 7 -2.69 0.44 9.05
C VAL A 7 -1.83 1.71 9.08
N PRO A 8 -2.33 2.85 8.56
CA PRO A 8 -1.56 4.10 8.53
C PRO A 8 -1.15 4.54 9.95
N GLU A 9 0.04 5.14 10.06
CA GLU A 9 0.48 5.76 11.30
C GLU A 9 -0.09 7.18 11.41
N ASP A 10 -1.34 7.30 11.90
CA ASP A 10 -2.00 8.58 12.14
C ASP A 10 -1.92 8.98 13.63
N PRO A 11 -1.22 10.08 13.99
CA PRO A 11 -1.09 10.50 15.39
C PRO A 11 -2.39 11.09 15.97
N TYR A 12 -3.39 11.40 15.14
CA TYR A 12 -4.68 11.95 15.56
C TYR A 12 -5.76 10.88 15.73
N ILE A 13 -5.59 9.70 15.14
CA ILE A 13 -6.55 8.59 15.19
C ILE A 13 -5.89 7.38 15.85
N PRO A 14 -6.39 6.88 17.00
CA PRO A 14 -5.84 5.68 17.62
C PRO A 14 -5.85 4.50 16.63
N ARG A 15 -4.76 3.71 16.58
CA ARG A 15 -4.66 2.56 15.66
C ARG A 15 -5.83 1.58 15.72
N SER A 16 -6.45 1.42 16.90
CA SER A 16 -7.62 0.56 17.08
C SER A 16 -8.90 1.09 16.44
N GLN A 17 -8.90 2.33 15.94
CA GLN A 17 -10.03 2.99 15.26
C GLN A 17 -9.79 3.12 13.75
N LEU A 18 -8.64 2.67 13.26
CA LEU A 18 -8.34 2.65 11.83
C LEU A 18 -8.79 1.30 11.26
N GLU A 19 -9.83 1.36 10.44
CA GLU A 19 -10.43 0.19 9.79
C GLU A 19 -9.94 0.02 8.35
N THR A 20 -9.04 0.89 7.88
CA THR A 20 -8.47 0.83 6.53
C THR A 20 -6.96 0.67 6.60
N VAL A 21 -6.40 -0.05 5.64
CA VAL A 21 -4.95 -0.08 5.41
C VAL A 21 -4.59 0.81 4.22
N ASP A 22 -3.36 1.30 4.20
CA ASP A 22 -2.77 2.01 3.08
C ASP A 22 -1.63 1.19 2.45
N VAL A 23 -1.21 1.63 1.28
CA VAL A 23 -0.01 1.18 0.61
C VAL A 23 0.94 2.36 0.52
N GLU A 24 2.14 2.22 1.08
CA GLU A 24 3.21 3.21 0.99
C GLU A 24 4.42 2.66 0.23
N LEU A 25 4.95 3.45 -0.69
CA LEU A 25 6.25 3.21 -1.31
C LEU A 25 7.34 3.97 -0.59
N HIS A 26 8.32 3.24 -0.08
CA HIS A 26 9.46 3.81 0.65
C HIS A 26 10.76 3.73 -0.14
N LEU A 27 11.47 4.86 -0.22
CA LEU A 27 12.86 4.93 -0.65
C LEU A 27 13.73 5.43 0.50
N GLY A 28 14.34 4.50 1.23
CA GLY A 28 15.06 4.82 2.46
C GLY A 28 14.07 5.30 3.52
N HIS A 29 14.19 6.57 3.93
CA HIS A 29 13.32 7.21 4.92
C HIS A 29 12.23 8.09 4.29
N SER A 30 12.09 8.07 2.96
CA SER A 30 11.15 8.93 2.25
C SER A 30 10.02 8.12 1.66
N VAL A 31 8.79 8.57 1.89
CA VAL A 31 7.59 8.06 1.20
C VAL A 31 7.52 8.73 -0.17
N LEU A 32 7.55 7.92 -1.23
CA LEU A 32 7.45 8.37 -2.63
C LEU A 32 6.01 8.45 -3.12
N ALA A 33 5.16 7.55 -2.62
CA ALA A 33 3.75 7.45 -2.96
C ALA A 33 3.01 6.78 -1.81
N ALA A 34 1.78 7.22 -1.55
CA ALA A 34 0.86 6.57 -0.64
C ALA A 34 -0.52 6.51 -1.32
N VAL A 35 -1.18 5.37 -1.24
CA VAL A 35 -2.56 5.18 -1.72
C VAL A 35 -3.35 4.42 -0.66
N ASN A 36 -4.61 4.80 -0.46
CA ASN A 36 -5.50 4.05 0.41
C ASN A 36 -6.01 2.81 -0.33
N THR A 37 -6.22 1.72 0.39
CA THR A 37 -6.90 0.53 -0.14
C THR A 37 -8.07 0.17 0.77
N VAL A 38 -9.02 -0.59 0.23
CA VAL A 38 -10.26 -0.98 0.92
C VAL A 38 -10.10 -2.24 1.77
N LEU A 39 -8.86 -2.66 2.03
CA LEU A 39 -8.60 -3.84 2.84
C LEU A 39 -8.82 -3.55 4.33
N ASP A 40 -9.54 -4.46 4.98
CA ASP A 40 -9.68 -4.51 6.42
C ASP A 40 -8.38 -5.03 7.08
N PRO A 41 -8.10 -4.69 8.35
CA PRO A 41 -6.87 -5.08 9.03
C PRO A 41 -6.62 -6.60 9.17
N ASP A 42 -7.66 -7.43 9.00
CA ASP A 42 -7.58 -8.88 9.08
C ASP A 42 -7.36 -9.58 7.73
N GLN A 43 -7.39 -8.84 6.61
CA GLN A 43 -7.16 -9.36 5.25
C GLN A 43 -5.66 -9.48 4.90
N GLU A 44 -4.92 -10.22 5.72
CA GLU A 44 -3.45 -10.36 5.60
C GLU A 44 -3.03 -10.97 4.25
N SER A 45 -3.80 -11.93 3.74
CA SER A 45 -3.41 -12.66 2.52
C SER A 45 -3.51 -11.79 1.27
N GLU A 46 -4.52 -10.94 1.21
CA GLU A 46 -4.81 -9.95 0.20
C GLU A 46 -3.79 -8.82 0.25
N ALA A 47 -3.46 -8.33 1.46
CA ALA A 47 -2.40 -7.35 1.66
C ALA A 47 -1.04 -7.85 1.16
N LEU A 48 -0.68 -9.11 1.47
CA LEU A 48 0.55 -9.74 0.98
C LEU A 48 0.54 -9.93 -0.54
N ALA A 49 -0.60 -10.31 -1.12
CA ALA A 49 -0.75 -10.43 -2.57
C ALA A 49 -0.54 -9.07 -3.27
N LEU A 50 -1.20 -8.02 -2.77
CA LEU A 50 -1.06 -6.66 -3.26
C LEU A 50 0.39 -6.18 -3.21
N ALA A 51 1.05 -6.35 -2.06
CA ALA A 51 2.45 -5.96 -1.89
C ALA A 51 3.38 -6.65 -2.91
N ARG A 52 3.16 -7.95 -3.16
CA ARG A 52 3.95 -8.73 -4.13
C ARG A 52 3.71 -8.28 -5.57
N GLU A 53 2.46 -8.01 -5.94
CA GLU A 53 2.12 -7.56 -7.28
C GLU A 53 2.71 -6.18 -7.59
N ILE A 54 2.58 -5.24 -6.65
CA ILE A 54 3.20 -3.90 -6.76
C ILE A 54 4.71 -4.03 -6.88
N LYS A 55 5.34 -4.82 -6.00
CA LYS A 55 6.80 -5.03 -6.06
C LYS A 55 7.22 -5.60 -7.41
N LYS A 56 6.52 -6.61 -7.92
CA LYS A 56 6.80 -7.23 -9.21
C LYS A 56 6.71 -6.22 -10.36
N GLY A 57 5.65 -5.40 -10.40
CA GLY A 57 5.46 -4.39 -11.43
C GLY A 57 6.51 -3.28 -11.40
N LEU A 58 6.98 -2.90 -10.20
CA LEU A 58 8.08 -1.94 -10.04
C LEU A 58 9.42 -2.53 -10.49
N GLU A 59 9.68 -3.80 -10.17
CA GLU A 59 10.92 -4.50 -10.58
C GLU A 59 10.97 -4.77 -12.10
N SER A 60 9.82 -5.04 -12.73
CA SER A 60 9.73 -5.21 -14.19
C SER A 60 9.78 -3.89 -14.96
N GLY A 61 9.50 -2.76 -14.29
CA GLY A 61 9.35 -1.44 -14.91
C GLY A 61 7.99 -1.20 -15.56
N GLU A 62 7.05 -2.14 -15.42
CA GLU A 62 5.65 -1.99 -15.87
C GLU A 62 4.90 -0.95 -15.03
N LEU A 63 5.26 -0.82 -13.75
CA LEU A 63 4.78 0.23 -12.85
C LEU A 63 5.85 1.29 -12.64
N GLN A 64 5.42 2.55 -12.68
CA GLN A 64 6.23 3.65 -12.18
C GLN A 64 6.02 3.79 -10.66
N PRO A 65 7.02 4.27 -9.90
CA PRO A 65 6.92 4.46 -8.44
C PRO A 65 6.10 5.71 -8.09
N THR A 66 4.87 5.79 -8.56
CA THR A 66 3.94 6.91 -8.36
C THR A 66 2.59 6.39 -7.88
N ALA A 67 1.87 7.21 -7.12
CA ALA A 67 0.55 6.86 -6.60
C ALA A 67 -0.42 6.46 -7.73
N SER A 68 -0.46 7.23 -8.83
CA SER A 68 -1.35 6.98 -9.96
C SER A 68 -1.10 5.66 -10.69
N SER A 69 0.14 5.14 -10.65
CA SER A 69 0.45 3.84 -11.25
C SER A 69 0.05 2.67 -10.36
N ILE A 70 -0.05 2.89 -9.05
CA ILE A 70 -0.30 1.85 -8.04
C ILE A 70 -1.77 1.78 -7.65
N GLU A 71 -2.45 2.92 -7.61
CA GLU A 71 -3.87 3.06 -7.29
C GLU A 71 -4.77 2.03 -8.01
N PRO A 72 -4.59 1.72 -9.32
CA PRO A 72 -5.43 0.71 -9.98
C PRO A 72 -5.33 -0.69 -9.36
N LEU A 73 -4.16 -1.06 -8.83
CA LEU A 73 -3.97 -2.35 -8.14
C LEU A 73 -4.56 -2.34 -6.74
N ALA A 74 -4.56 -1.20 -6.06
CA ALA A 74 -5.19 -1.04 -4.76
C ALA A 74 -6.73 -1.08 -4.84
N ASP A 75 -7.29 -0.67 -5.98
CA ASP A 75 -8.73 -0.61 -6.25
C ASP A 75 -9.35 -1.95 -6.72
N THR A 76 -8.54 -2.93 -7.15
CA THR A 76 -9.05 -4.25 -7.62
C THR A 76 -9.54 -5.14 -6.50
N LEU A 77 -9.23 -4.81 -5.25
CA LEU A 77 -9.58 -5.61 -4.05
C LEU A 77 -10.92 -5.21 -3.41
N ARG A 78 -11.78 -4.50 -4.16
CA ARG A 78 -13.16 -4.17 -3.75
C ARG A 78 -14.11 -5.37 -3.79
#